data_AF-X0X1N8-F1
#
_entry.id   AF-X0X1N8-F1
#
_cell.length_a   1.000
_cell.length_b   1.000
_cell.length_c   1.000
_cell.angle_alpha   90.00
_cell.angle_beta   90.00
_cell.angle_gamma   90.00
#
_symmetry.space_group_name_H-M   'P 1'
#
loop_
_entity.id
_entity.type
_entity.pdbx_description
1 polymer ?
#
loop_
_entity_poly.entity_id
_entity_poly.type
_entity_poly.pdbx_seq_one_letter_code
_entity_poly.pdbx_strand_id
1 'polypeptide(L)' 'MNKKILGFALDNALKYEGKANVNAVLGRTFSEFKNVDKLIIVKEIKDVVKKVNNW' A
#
# COMPACT_ATOMS: atom_id res chain seq x y z
N MET A 1 -4.18 -10.86 0.83
CA MET A 1 -3.09 -9.90 0.56
C MET A 1 -3.62 -8.47 0.47
N ASN A 2 -4.60 -8.22 -0.40
CA ASN A 2 -5.31 -6.94 -0.54
C ASN A 2 -5.72 -6.26 0.78
N LYS A 3 -6.34 -7.00 1.73
CA LYS A 3 -6.71 -6.46 3.05
C LYS A 3 -5.53 -5.92 3.88
N LYS A 4 -4.35 -6.58 3.80
CA LYS A 4 -3.13 -6.12 4.48
C LYS A 4 -2.55 -4.88 3.79
N ILE A 5 -2.52 -4.86 2.46
CA ILE A 5 -2.08 -3.69 1.67
C ILE A 5 -2.96 -2.47 1.96
N LEU A 6 -4.28 -2.68 2.02
CA LEU A 6 -5.24 -1.64 2.43
C LEU A 6 -4.96 -1.15 3.85
N GLY A 7 -4.73 -2.05 4.80
CA GLY A 7 -4.33 -1.68 6.16
C GLY A 7 -3.06 -0.84 6.19
N PHE A 8 -2.03 -1.20 5.41
CA PHE A 8 -0.81 -0.42 5.31
C PHE A 8 -1.04 0.96 4.69
N ALA A 9 -1.90 1.06 3.67
CA ALA A 9 -2.25 2.32 3.03
C ALA A 9 -3.05 3.23 3.99
N LEU A 10 -4.02 2.67 4.73
CA LEU A 10 -4.80 3.42 5.71
C LEU A 10 -3.94 3.88 6.89
N ASP A 11 -3.10 3.02 7.46
CA ASP A 11 -2.13 3.40 8.51
C ASP A 11 -1.23 4.54 8.04
N ASN A 12 -0.81 4.50 6.77
CA ASN A 12 0.01 5.54 6.19
C ASN A 12 -0.80 6.84 6.02
N ALA A 13 -2.01 6.77 5.48
CA ALA A 13 -2.89 7.93 5.35
C ALA A 13 -3.22 8.58 6.71
N LEU A 14 -3.50 7.79 7.74
CA LEU A 14 -3.75 8.28 9.10
C LEU A 14 -2.53 9.00 9.70
N LYS A 15 -1.31 8.58 9.34
CA LYS A 15 -0.06 9.21 9.79
C LYS A 15 0.29 10.47 8.99
N TYR A 16 -0.14 10.58 7.74
CA TYR A 16 0.25 11.64 6.80
C TYR A 16 -0.97 12.40 6.25
N GLU A 17 -1.79 12.93 7.14
CA GLU A 17 -2.86 13.90 6.81
C GLU A 17 -3.88 13.41 5.78
N GLY A 18 -4.24 12.13 5.82
CA GLY A 18 -5.24 11.53 4.95
C GLY A 18 -4.71 11.06 3.60
N LYS A 19 -3.40 11.18 3.32
CA LYS A 19 -2.80 10.69 2.07
C LYS A 19 -1.84 9.54 2.29
N ALA A 20 -2.10 8.43 1.61
CA ALA A 20 -1.19 7.31 1.53
C ALA A 20 -0.11 7.54 0.46
N ASN A 21 1.15 7.30 0.83
CA ASN A 21 2.30 7.32 -0.05
C ASN A 21 2.58 5.90 -0.58
N VAL A 22 2.54 5.76 -1.92
CA VAL A 22 2.78 4.48 -2.62
C VAL A 22 4.11 3.85 -2.24
N ASN A 23 5.19 4.63 -2.14
CA ASN A 23 6.53 4.11 -1.85
C ASN A 23 6.64 3.59 -0.42
N ALA A 24 5.97 4.25 0.53
CA ALA A 24 5.92 3.79 1.92
C ALA A 24 5.17 2.46 2.05
N VAL A 25 4.03 2.33 1.35
CA VAL A 25 3.25 1.09 1.31
C VAL A 25 4.02 -0.03 0.60
N LEU A 26 4.75 0.28 -0.48
CA LEU A 26 5.65 -0.66 -1.17
C LEU A 26 6.75 -1.19 -0.25
N GLY A 27 7.47 -0.29 0.42
CA GLY A 27 8.54 -0.67 1.33
C GLY A 27 8.03 -1.62 2.42
N ARG A 28 6.93 -1.26 3.08
CA ARG A 28 6.32 -2.11 4.12
C ARG A 28 5.84 -3.46 3.56
N THR A 29 5.22 -3.46 2.38
CA THR A 29 4.71 -4.68 1.75
C THR A 29 5.85 -5.63 1.36
N PHE A 30 6.95 -5.13 0.82
CA PHE A 30 8.11 -5.96 0.47
C PHE A 30 8.91 -6.46 1.68
N SER A 31 8.91 -5.72 2.79
CA SER A 31 9.47 -6.22 4.05
C SER A 31 8.65 -7.36 4.66
N GLU A 32 7.31 -7.26 4.57
CA GLU A 32 6.38 -8.27 5.11
C GLU A 32 6.31 -9.53 4.23
N PHE A 33 6.27 -9.35 2.90
CA PHE A 33 6.13 -10.43 1.94
C PHE A 33 7.41 -10.56 1.11
N LYS A 34 8.28 -11.51 1.50
CA LYS A 34 9.58 -11.71 0.84
C LYS A 34 9.50 -12.51 -0.47
N ASN A 35 8.50 -13.38 -0.62
CA ASN A 35 8.35 -14.30 -1.75
C ASN A 35 7.10 -13.99 -2.57
N VAL A 36 7.07 -12.80 -3.16
CA VAL A 36 5.93 -12.32 -3.94
C VAL A 36 6.39 -11.75 -5.27
N ASP A 37 5.57 -11.94 -6.30
CA ASP A 37 5.80 -11.30 -7.59
C ASP A 37 5.66 -9.79 -7.44
N LYS A 38 6.79 -9.09 -7.57
CA LYS A 38 6.89 -7.64 -7.39
C LYS A 38 6.06 -6.88 -8.41
N LEU A 39 5.92 -7.37 -9.64
CA LEU A 39 5.17 -6.67 -10.69
C LEU A 39 3.67 -6.69 -10.38
N ILE A 40 3.15 -7.84 -9.94
CA ILE A 40 1.74 -8.00 -9.56
C ILE A 40 1.42 -7.13 -8.33
N ILE A 41 2.28 -7.20 -7.30
CA ILE A 41 2.06 -6.43 -6.06
C ILE A 41 2.16 -4.92 -6.28
N VAL A 42 3.08 -4.44 -7.11
CA VAL A 42 3.20 -3.00 -7.40
C VAL A 42 1.90 -2.47 -8.00
N LYS A 43 1.28 -3.23 -8.91
CA LYS A 43 0.00 -2.84 -9.51
C LYS A 43 -1.11 -2.80 -8.45
N GLU A 44 -1.21 -3.84 -7.62
CA GLU A 44 -2.22 -3.92 -6.56
C GLU A 44 -2.08 -2.77 -5.54
N ILE A 45 -0.85 -2.44 -5.12
CA ILE A 45 -0.58 -1.33 -4.20
C ILE A 45 -0.97 0.02 -4.81
N LYS A 46 -0.60 0.26 -6.08
CA LYS A 46 -0.96 1.52 -6.75
C LYS A 46 -2.47 1.71 -6.82
N ASP A 47 -3.22 0.65 -7.12
CA ASP A 47 -4.68 0.71 -7.16
C ASP A 47 -5.29 0.97 -5.78
N VAL A 48 -4.78 0.31 -4.73
CA VAL A 48 -5.25 0.52 -3.36
C VAL A 48 -4.95 1.93 -2.87
N VAL A 49 -3.74 2.43 -3.08
CA VAL A 49 -3.36 3.79 -2.66
C VAL A 49 -4.16 4.84 -3.42
N LYS A 50 -4.42 4.64 -4.71
CA LYS A 50 -5.28 5.52 -5.50
C LYS A 50 -6.71 5.55 -4.93
N LYS A 51 -7.26 4.42 -4.49
CA LYS A 51 -8.58 4.37 -3.85
C LYS A 51 -8.60 5.10 -2.52
N VAL A 52 -7.60 4.88 -1.67
CA VAL A 52 -7.48 5.55 -0.36
C VAL A 52 -7.35 7.07 -0.51
N ASN A 53 -6.59 7.55 -1.49
CA ASN A 53 -6.37 8.98 -1.68
C ASN A 53 -7.53 9.73 -2.37
N ASN A 54 -8.50 9.00 -2.93
CA ASN A 54 -9.68 9.56 -3.61
C ASN A 54 -10.97 9.39 -2.80
N TRP A 55 -10.86 8.92 -1.56
CA TRP A 55 -11.95 8.83 -0.58
C TRP A 55 -11.93 10.06 0.32
#